data_AF-O66959-F1
#
_entry.id   AF-O66959-F1
#
_cell.length_a   1.000
_cell.length_b   1.000
_cell.length_c   1.000
_cell.angle_alpha   90.00
_cell.angle_beta   90.00
_cell.angle_gamma   90.00
#
_symmetry.space_group_name_H-M   'P 1'
#
loop_
_entity.id
_entity.type
_entity.pdbx_description
1 polymer ?
#
loop_
_entity_poly.entity_id
_entity_poly.type
_entity_poly.pdbx_seq_one_letter_code
_entity_poly.pdbx_strand_id
1 'polypeptide(L)'
;MKAESVSQWILVILFATLLFFAFTGIFVSTLLVVLTPEGFAFLLGFLGALVFANKLLFGYGSFVITAEAFLTNKEIDRRELAKKTNEPVERTENLSIPALLALWLAGLDYYRYAYYGIFTLMLIIMLLSKFDLLGALTIGNYFEGAFWGAAVITLFVFALEITANYLMARINEEVSLNG
;
A
#
# COMPACT_ATOMS: atom_id res chain seq x y z
N MET A 1 -23.85 -24.95 27.28
CA MET A 1 -23.21 -24.34 26.09
C MET A 1 -22.47 -25.45 25.35
N LYS A 2 -22.72 -25.64 24.05
CA LYS A 2 -22.00 -26.68 23.28
C LYS A 2 -20.50 -26.35 23.28
N ALA A 3 -19.64 -27.37 23.38
CA ALA A 3 -18.19 -27.21 23.45
C ALA A 3 -17.62 -26.33 22.30
N GLU A 4 -18.21 -26.42 21.11
CA GLU A 4 -17.88 -25.55 19.96
C GLU A 4 -18.05 -24.05 20.26
N SER A 5 -19.12 -23.66 20.97
CA SER A 5 -19.37 -22.26 21.30
C SER A 5 -18.34 -21.70 22.28
N VAL A 6 -17.91 -22.51 23.26
CA VAL A 6 -16.88 -22.10 24.23
C VAL A 6 -15.52 -21.97 23.54
N SER A 7 -15.18 -22.89 22.64
CA SER A 7 -13.93 -22.84 21.86
C SER A 7 -13.83 -21.58 21.00
N GLN A 8 -14.93 -21.20 20.32
CA GLN A 8 -14.97 -19.99 19.50
C GLN A 8 -14.74 -18.74 20.34
N TRP A 9 -15.38 -18.64 21.51
CA TRP A 9 -15.20 -17.50 22.41
C TRP A 9 -13.78 -17.40 22.97
N ILE A 10 -13.17 -18.52 23.36
CA ILE A 10 -11.77 -18.54 23.80
C ILE A 10 -10.85 -18.04 22.67
N LEU A 11 -11.08 -18.48 21.43
CA LEU A 11 -10.29 -18.04 20.28
C LEU A 11 -10.45 -16.53 20.01
N VAL A 12 -11.67 -15.99 20.12
CA VAL A 12 -11.91 -14.54 19.99
C VAL A 12 -11.19 -13.76 21.08
N ILE A 13 -11.23 -14.23 22.34
CA ILE A 13 -10.53 -13.57 23.47
C ILE A 13 -9.01 -13.60 23.26
N LEU A 14 -8.45 -14.75 22.86
CA LEU A 14 -7.02 -14.87 22.58
C LEU A 14 -6.61 -13.95 21.43
N PHE A 15 -7.41 -13.90 20.36
CA PHE A 15 -7.14 -13.04 19.21
C PHE A 15 -7.22 -11.55 19.58
N ALA A 16 -8.25 -11.15 20.34
CA ALA A 16 -8.38 -9.77 20.84
C ALA A 16 -7.21 -9.39 21.75
N THR A 17 -6.76 -10.32 22.59
CA THR A 17 -5.61 -10.13 23.50
C THR A 17 -4.31 -9.99 22.69
N LEU A 18 -4.11 -10.82 21.67
CA LEU A 18 -2.97 -10.73 20.75
C LEU A 18 -2.96 -9.38 20.02
N LEU A 19 -4.12 -8.94 19.50
CA LEU A 19 -4.26 -7.64 18.86
C LEU A 19 -3.98 -6.49 19.83
N PHE A 20 -4.44 -6.59 21.08
CA PHE A 20 -4.16 -5.60 22.11
C PHE A 20 -2.67 -5.52 22.46
N PHE A 21 -1.99 -6.66 22.60
CA PHE A 21 -0.54 -6.69 22.83
C PHE A 21 0.26 -6.20 21.62
N ALA A 22 -0.17 -6.53 20.40
CA ALA A 22 0.42 -5.98 19.18
C ALA A 22 0.26 -4.45 19.15
N PHE A 23 -0.93 -3.94 19.45
CA PHE A 23 -1.21 -2.50 19.47
C PHE A 23 -0.43 -1.77 20.56
N THR A 24 -0.44 -2.27 21.79
CA THR A 24 0.32 -1.67 22.91
C THR A 24 1.83 -1.79 22.71
N GLY A 25 2.31 -2.91 22.17
CA GLY A 25 3.70 -3.09 21.77
C GLY A 25 4.14 -2.05 20.74
N ILE A 26 3.35 -1.87 19.68
CA ILE A 26 3.57 -0.83 18.66
C ILE A 26 3.51 0.57 19.29
N PHE A 27 2.55 0.85 20.17
CA PHE A 27 2.41 2.16 20.80
C PHE A 27 3.59 2.52 21.70
N VAL A 28 4.02 1.58 22.57
CA VAL A 28 5.17 1.77 23.47
C VAL A 28 6.46 1.86 22.68
N SER A 29 6.65 1.00 21.65
CA SER A 29 7.81 1.11 20.78
C SER A 29 7.81 2.44 20.05
N THR A 30 6.66 2.94 19.59
CA THR A 30 6.58 4.26 18.93
C THR A 30 6.98 5.36 19.90
N LEU A 31 6.43 5.37 21.13
CA LEU A 31 6.79 6.36 22.17
C LEU A 31 8.29 6.37 22.50
N LEU A 32 8.90 5.19 22.68
CA LEU A 32 10.33 5.06 22.96
C LEU A 32 11.19 5.49 21.76
N VAL A 33 10.75 5.15 20.55
CA VAL A 33 11.39 5.51 19.29
C VAL A 33 11.36 7.03 19.11
N VAL A 34 10.22 7.72 19.31
CA VAL A 34 10.12 9.19 19.15
C VAL A 34 11.15 9.95 20.00
N LEU A 35 11.50 9.42 21.17
CA LEU A 35 12.43 10.06 22.10
C LEU A 35 13.90 9.99 21.66
N THR A 36 14.22 9.15 20.67
CA THR A 36 15.55 9.07 20.06
C THR A 36 15.60 9.86 18.76
N PRO A 37 16.74 10.50 18.43
CA PRO A 37 16.87 11.22 17.16
C PRO A 37 16.63 10.31 15.93
N GLU A 38 17.05 9.05 16.01
CA GLU A 38 16.82 8.03 14.98
C GLU A 38 15.34 7.71 14.82
N GLY A 39 14.62 7.59 15.93
CA GLY A 39 13.20 7.30 15.88
C GLY A 39 12.32 8.48 15.50
N PHE A 40 12.77 9.71 15.79
CA PHE A 40 12.19 10.89 15.16
C PHE A 40 12.41 10.89 13.64
N ALA A 41 13.61 10.53 13.17
CA ALA A 41 13.88 10.38 11.74
C ALA A 41 13.00 9.29 11.11
N PHE A 42 12.80 8.15 11.80
CA PHE A 42 11.84 7.12 11.40
C PHE A 42 10.44 7.68 11.21
N LEU A 43 9.92 8.46 12.17
CA LEU A 43 8.60 9.07 12.04
C LEU A 43 8.51 10.04 10.85
N LEU A 44 9.55 10.84 10.61
CA LEU A 44 9.59 11.71 9.44
C LEU A 44 9.57 10.92 8.13
N GLY A 45 10.34 9.84 8.06
CA GLY A 45 10.33 8.92 6.93
C GLY A 45 8.97 8.27 6.70
N PHE A 46 8.34 7.79 7.77
CA PHE A 46 7.02 7.17 7.74
C PHE A 46 5.94 8.16 7.29
N LEU A 47 5.86 9.33 7.92
CA LEU A 47 4.86 10.35 7.58
C LEU A 47 5.09 10.92 6.19
N GLY A 48 6.35 11.18 5.83
CA GLY A 48 6.71 11.63 4.48
C GLY A 48 6.28 10.61 3.43
N ALA A 49 6.66 9.35 3.61
CA ALA A 49 6.24 8.29 2.70
C ALA A 49 4.73 8.11 2.65
N LEU A 50 4.01 8.24 3.77
CA LEU A 50 2.55 8.16 3.81
C LEU A 50 1.90 9.26 2.95
N VAL A 51 2.37 10.50 3.06
CA VAL A 51 1.87 11.63 2.26
C VAL A 51 2.10 11.38 0.77
N PHE A 52 3.30 10.93 0.39
CA PHE A 52 3.63 10.65 -1.01
C PHE A 52 2.92 9.40 -1.55
N ALA A 53 2.74 8.37 -0.72
CA ALA A 53 2.08 7.11 -1.07
C ALA A 53 0.56 7.21 -1.10
N ASN A 54 -0.03 8.28 -0.54
CA ASN A 54 -1.47 8.42 -0.33
C ASN A 54 -2.30 8.04 -1.57
N LYS A 55 -1.92 8.57 -2.74
CA LYS A 55 -2.62 8.31 -4.00
C LYS A 55 -2.49 6.85 -4.46
N LEU A 56 -1.37 6.19 -4.17
CA LEU A 56 -1.17 4.77 -4.49
C LEU A 56 -1.91 3.86 -3.52
N LEU A 57 -1.85 4.13 -2.21
CA LEU A 57 -2.56 3.34 -1.19
C LEU A 57 -4.07 3.33 -1.46
N PHE A 58 -4.67 4.52 -1.64
CA PHE A 58 -6.10 4.60 -1.95
C PHE A 58 -6.43 4.20 -3.39
N GLY A 59 -5.53 4.48 -4.35
CA GLY A 59 -5.67 4.08 -5.74
C GLY A 59 -5.75 2.56 -5.88
N TYR A 60 -4.71 1.85 -5.45
CA TYR A 60 -4.69 0.38 -5.47
C TYR A 60 -5.72 -0.23 -4.52
N GLY A 61 -5.90 0.31 -3.31
CA GLY A 61 -6.88 -0.21 -2.37
C GLY A 61 -8.31 -0.19 -2.92
N SER A 62 -8.72 0.93 -3.53
CA SER A 62 -10.05 1.01 -4.15
C SER A 62 -10.14 0.21 -5.46
N PHE A 63 -9.03 0.07 -6.19
CA PHE A 63 -8.96 -0.82 -7.36
C PHE A 63 -9.21 -2.27 -6.95
N VAL A 64 -8.52 -2.77 -5.92
CA VAL A 64 -8.68 -4.14 -5.40
C VAL A 64 -10.13 -4.44 -5.06
N ILE A 65 -10.80 -3.54 -4.32
CA ILE A 65 -12.21 -3.69 -3.96
C ILE A 65 -13.12 -3.77 -5.21
N THR A 66 -12.84 -2.93 -6.21
CA THR A 66 -13.66 -2.88 -7.43
C THR A 66 -13.40 -4.10 -8.33
N ALA A 67 -12.15 -4.55 -8.42
CA ALA A 67 -11.75 -5.73 -9.17
C ALA A 67 -12.34 -7.01 -8.54
N GLU A 68 -12.33 -7.12 -7.21
CA GLU A 68 -13.02 -8.23 -6.51
C GLU A 68 -14.54 -8.19 -6.71
N ALA A 69 -15.15 -6.99 -6.69
CA ALA A 69 -16.57 -6.84 -7.01
C ALA A 69 -16.89 -7.37 -8.42
N PHE A 70 -16.02 -7.11 -9.40
CA PHE A 70 -16.19 -7.61 -10.77
C PHE A 70 -16.12 -9.14 -10.81
N LEU A 71 -15.07 -9.72 -10.23
CA LEU A 71 -14.87 -11.18 -10.20
C LEU A 71 -15.95 -11.94 -9.41
N THR A 72 -16.65 -11.25 -8.49
CA THR A 72 -17.76 -11.82 -7.72
C THR A 72 -19.14 -11.49 -8.32
N ASN A 73 -19.18 -10.99 -9.57
CA ASN A 73 -20.41 -10.60 -10.28
C ASN A 73 -21.29 -9.60 -9.52
N LYS A 74 -20.67 -8.75 -8.70
CA LYS A 74 -21.37 -7.62 -8.07
C LYS A 74 -21.53 -6.49 -9.08
N GLU A 75 -22.58 -5.70 -8.90
CA GLU A 75 -22.86 -4.54 -9.74
C GLU A 75 -21.78 -3.47 -9.57
N ILE A 76 -21.25 -2.97 -10.69
CA ILE A 76 -20.24 -1.91 -10.72
C ILE A 76 -20.81 -0.75 -11.52
N ASP A 77 -20.84 0.45 -10.91
CA ASP A 77 -21.21 1.66 -11.62
C ASP A 77 -20.10 2.05 -12.61
N ARG A 78 -20.39 1.79 -13.89
CA ARG A 78 -19.51 2.12 -15.01
C ARG A 78 -19.19 3.61 -15.09
N ARG A 79 -20.14 4.49 -14.75
CA ARG A 79 -19.94 5.95 -14.78
C ARG A 79 -18.98 6.39 -13.69
N GLU A 80 -19.09 5.82 -12.50
CA GLU A 80 -18.14 6.09 -11.41
C GLU A 80 -16.74 5.58 -11.77
N LEU A 81 -16.65 4.36 -12.33
CA LEU A 81 -15.39 3.78 -12.77
C LEU A 81 -14.72 4.62 -13.87
N ALA A 82 -15.48 5.09 -14.86
CA ALA A 82 -14.97 5.95 -15.93
C ALA A 82 -14.38 7.27 -15.39
N LYS A 83 -14.89 7.82 -14.29
CA LYS A 83 -14.29 9.01 -13.65
C LYS A 83 -12.92 8.72 -13.04
N LYS A 84 -12.66 7.49 -12.60
CA LYS A 84 -11.39 7.12 -11.96
C LYS A 84 -10.24 6.99 -12.95
N THR A 85 -10.52 6.78 -14.24
CA THR A 85 -9.48 6.68 -15.28
C THR A 85 -8.82 8.03 -15.59
N ASN A 86 -9.48 9.17 -15.28
CA ASN A 86 -9.09 10.52 -15.71
C ASN A 86 -8.92 10.69 -17.23
N GLU A 87 -9.47 9.77 -18.03
CA GLU A 87 -9.50 9.88 -19.49
C GLU A 87 -10.75 10.67 -19.94
N PRO A 88 -10.72 11.31 -21.13
CA PRO A 88 -11.88 11.97 -21.69
C PRO A 88 -13.06 11.00 -21.91
N VAL A 89 -14.28 11.53 -21.78
CA VAL A 89 -15.51 10.72 -21.86
C VAL A 89 -15.61 9.96 -23.18
N GLU A 90 -15.20 10.56 -24.30
CA GLU A 90 -15.27 9.90 -25.61
C GLU A 90 -14.43 8.61 -25.69
N ARG A 91 -13.33 8.54 -24.92
CA ARG A 91 -12.48 7.35 -24.85
C ARG A 91 -13.03 6.26 -23.96
N THR A 92 -13.89 6.61 -22.99
CA THR A 92 -14.39 5.67 -21.98
C THR A 92 -15.81 5.20 -22.26
N GLU A 93 -16.58 5.93 -23.05
CA GLU A 93 -18.01 5.71 -23.29
C GLU A 93 -18.35 4.34 -23.91
N ASN A 94 -17.43 3.72 -24.63
CA ASN A 94 -17.62 2.41 -25.26
C ASN A 94 -16.74 1.29 -24.69
N LEU A 95 -15.95 1.57 -23.65
CA LEU A 95 -15.07 0.57 -23.06
C LEU A 95 -15.81 -0.37 -22.10
N SER A 96 -15.46 -1.65 -22.15
CA SER A 96 -15.92 -2.63 -21.18
C SER A 96 -15.37 -2.32 -19.77
N ILE A 97 -16.03 -2.84 -18.73
CA ILE A 97 -15.54 -2.68 -17.34
C ILE A 97 -14.09 -3.16 -17.18
N PRO A 98 -13.68 -4.33 -17.71
CA PRO A 98 -12.29 -4.76 -17.71
C PRO A 98 -11.34 -3.74 -18.34
N ALA A 99 -11.70 -3.16 -19.49
CA ALA A 99 -10.87 -2.15 -20.16
C ALA A 99 -10.77 -0.85 -19.33
N LEU A 100 -11.85 -0.44 -18.66
CA LEU A 100 -11.83 0.70 -17.76
C LEU A 100 -10.96 0.45 -16.52
N LEU A 101 -11.01 -0.77 -15.95
CA LEU A 101 -10.12 -1.17 -14.86
C LEU A 101 -8.65 -1.15 -15.31
N ALA A 102 -8.35 -1.69 -16.49
CA ALA A 102 -6.99 -1.67 -17.04
C ALA A 102 -6.47 -0.23 -17.21
N LEU A 103 -7.28 0.67 -17.76
CA LEU A 103 -6.92 2.09 -17.90
C LEU A 103 -6.73 2.76 -16.55
N TRP A 104 -7.59 2.49 -15.58
CA TRP A 104 -7.45 3.05 -14.24
C TRP A 104 -6.16 2.57 -13.57
N LEU A 105 -5.85 1.28 -13.64
CA LEU A 105 -4.62 0.72 -13.10
C LEU A 105 -3.38 1.35 -13.76
N ALA A 106 -3.39 1.46 -15.10
CA ALA A 106 -2.33 2.15 -15.84
C ALA A 106 -2.21 3.63 -15.46
N GLY A 107 -3.31 4.30 -15.12
CA GLY A 107 -3.30 5.68 -14.61
C GLY A 107 -2.56 5.86 -13.28
N LEU A 108 -2.32 4.77 -12.53
CA LEU A 108 -1.53 4.81 -11.29
C LEU A 108 -0.01 4.72 -11.56
N ASP A 109 0.41 4.31 -12.75
CA ASP A 109 1.81 4.08 -13.09
C ASP A 109 2.69 5.32 -12.89
N TYR A 110 2.20 6.49 -13.29
CA TYR A 110 2.94 7.75 -13.10
C TYR A 110 3.31 7.98 -11.63
N TYR A 111 2.33 7.78 -10.74
CA TYR A 111 2.53 7.93 -9.30
C TYR A 111 3.44 6.83 -8.75
N ARG A 112 3.31 5.61 -9.27
CA ARG A 112 4.15 4.47 -8.87
C ARG A 112 5.62 4.77 -9.17
N TYR A 113 5.93 5.17 -10.40
CA TYR A 113 7.31 5.44 -10.80
C TYR A 113 7.90 6.62 -10.03
N ALA A 114 7.13 7.69 -9.81
CA ALA A 114 7.57 8.81 -8.99
C ALA A 114 7.86 8.38 -7.56
N TYR A 115 6.96 7.61 -6.94
CA TYR A 115 7.09 7.14 -5.57
C TYR A 115 8.29 6.21 -5.38
N TYR A 116 8.40 5.16 -6.20
CA TYR A 116 9.55 4.24 -6.12
C TYR A 116 10.85 4.90 -6.53
N GLY A 117 10.83 5.90 -7.43
CA GLY A 117 12.00 6.71 -7.75
C GLY A 117 12.54 7.45 -6.53
N ILE A 118 11.65 8.14 -5.79
CA ILE A 118 12.02 8.83 -4.54
C ILE A 118 12.49 7.82 -3.49
N PHE A 119 11.79 6.71 -3.31
CA PHE A 119 12.18 5.67 -2.36
C PHE A 119 13.55 5.06 -2.69
N THR A 120 13.82 4.82 -3.97
CA THR A 120 15.12 4.32 -4.44
C THR A 120 16.23 5.35 -4.21
N LEU A 121 15.95 6.65 -4.39
CA LEU A 121 16.91 7.70 -4.05
C LEU A 121 17.21 7.71 -2.55
N MET A 122 16.20 7.55 -1.69
CA MET A 122 16.41 7.42 -0.24
C MET A 122 17.27 6.20 0.09
N LEU A 123 17.04 5.05 -0.57
CA LEU A 123 17.86 3.86 -0.42
C LEU A 123 19.33 4.15 -0.77
N ILE A 124 19.58 4.81 -1.91
CA ILE A 124 20.93 5.16 -2.35
C ILE A 124 21.61 6.09 -1.34
N ILE A 125 20.94 7.14 -0.89
CA ILE A 125 21.48 8.08 0.10
C ILE A 125 21.81 7.36 1.41
N MET A 126 20.92 6.47 1.86
CA MET A 126 21.14 5.66 3.07
C MET A 126 22.37 4.77 2.91
N LEU A 127 22.53 4.07 1.78
CA LEU A 127 23.69 3.23 1.51
C LEU A 127 24.98 4.06 1.45
N LEU A 128 24.99 5.17 0.71
CA LEU A 128 26.14 6.06 0.64
C LEU A 128 26.54 6.59 2.02
N SER A 129 25.56 6.91 2.87
CA SER A 129 25.83 7.36 4.24
C SER A 129 26.36 6.24 5.12
N LYS A 130 25.88 5.00 4.97
CA LYS A 130 26.33 3.85 5.75
C LYS A 130 27.74 3.40 5.40
N PHE A 131 28.16 3.60 4.15
CA PHE A 131 29.52 3.31 3.69
C PHE A 131 30.48 4.51 3.82
N ASP A 132 30.10 5.56 4.55
CA ASP A 132 30.90 6.77 4.78
C ASP A 132 31.34 7.48 3.47
N LEU A 133 30.60 7.26 2.39
CA LEU A 133 30.88 7.83 1.06
C LEU A 133 30.43 9.29 0.94
N LEU A 134 29.59 9.75 1.87
CA LEU A 134 29.15 11.15 1.96
C LEU A 134 30.12 12.02 2.79
N GLY A 135 31.28 11.49 3.20
CA GLY A 135 32.24 12.14 4.09
C GLY A 135 31.81 12.10 5.56
N ALA A 136 32.46 12.91 6.41
CA ALA A 136 32.29 12.97 7.88
C ALA A 136 30.89 13.40 8.39
N LEU A 137 29.85 13.31 7.56
CA LEU A 137 28.47 13.48 7.99
C LEU A 137 28.08 12.29 8.87
N THR A 138 28.19 12.47 10.19
CA THR A 138 27.61 11.62 11.25
C THR A 138 26.07 11.59 11.23
N ILE A 139 25.46 11.71 10.05
CA ILE A 139 24.01 11.76 9.82
C ILE A 139 23.47 10.39 9.35
N GLY A 140 24.33 9.37 9.19
CA GLY A 140 23.93 8.05 8.68
C GLY A 140 22.79 7.38 9.44
N ASN A 141 22.82 7.43 10.77
CA ASN A 141 21.74 6.84 11.59
C ASN A 141 20.37 7.51 11.34
N TYR A 142 20.35 8.80 11.02
CA TYR A 142 19.11 9.53 10.75
C TYR A 142 18.54 9.14 9.38
N PHE A 143 19.39 9.04 8.36
CA PHE A 143 18.96 8.56 7.04
C PHE A 143 18.49 7.11 7.10
N GLU A 144 19.15 6.26 7.88
CA GLU A 144 18.71 4.88 8.13
C GLU A 144 17.33 4.85 8.81
N GLY A 145 17.13 5.64 9.87
CA GLY A 145 15.83 5.78 10.53
C GLY A 145 14.73 6.19 9.55
N ALA A 146 14.93 7.29 8.81
CA ALA A 146 13.97 7.78 7.82
C ALA A 146 13.70 6.77 6.70
N PHE A 147 14.74 6.07 6.22
CA PHE A 147 14.58 5.01 5.23
C PHE A 147 13.69 3.88 5.75
N TRP A 148 13.94 3.39 6.96
CA TRP A 148 13.12 2.31 7.55
C TRP A 148 11.67 2.75 7.79
N GLY A 149 11.45 3.99 8.20
CA GLY A 149 10.11 4.57 8.32
C GLY A 149 9.37 4.58 6.99
N ALA A 150 10.05 5.04 5.93
CA ALA A 150 9.49 5.04 4.58
C ALA A 150 9.24 3.61 4.06
N ALA A 151 10.15 2.68 4.34
CA ALA A 151 10.08 1.29 3.88
C ALA A 151 8.82 0.57 4.37
N VAL A 152 8.32 0.88 5.57
CA VAL A 152 7.05 0.32 6.07
C VAL A 152 5.91 0.68 5.13
N ILE A 153 5.76 1.96 4.76
CA ILE A 153 4.71 2.40 3.84
C ILE A 153 4.93 1.82 2.45
N THR A 154 6.17 1.80 1.97
CA THR A 154 6.52 1.23 0.66
C THR A 154 6.10 -0.24 0.56
N LEU A 155 6.25 -1.03 1.64
CA LEU A 155 5.80 -2.42 1.67
C LEU A 155 4.29 -2.55 1.47
N PHE A 156 3.48 -1.68 2.09
CA PHE A 156 2.03 -1.66 1.89
C PHE A 156 1.65 -1.28 0.47
N VAL A 157 2.30 -0.27 -0.10
CA VAL A 157 2.10 0.12 -1.51
C VAL A 157 2.41 -1.07 -2.43
N PHE A 158 3.55 -1.72 -2.22
CA PHE A 158 3.99 -2.87 -3.00
C PHE A 158 3.02 -4.06 -2.89
N ALA A 159 2.54 -4.38 -1.69
CA ALA A 159 1.57 -5.46 -1.49
C ALA A 159 0.24 -5.19 -2.20
N LEU A 160 -0.25 -3.95 -2.13
CA LEU A 160 -1.47 -3.54 -2.82
C LEU A 160 -1.29 -3.54 -4.34
N GLU A 161 -0.14 -3.09 -4.84
CA GLU A 161 0.20 -3.13 -6.26
C GLU A 161 0.20 -4.58 -6.80
N ILE A 162 0.88 -5.51 -6.12
CA ILE A 162 0.88 -6.92 -6.53
C ILE A 162 -0.54 -7.46 -6.58
N THR A 163 -1.32 -7.17 -5.54
CA THR A 163 -2.72 -7.64 -5.45
C THR A 163 -3.55 -7.07 -6.60
N ALA A 164 -3.40 -5.78 -6.91
CA ALA A 164 -4.08 -5.14 -8.03
C ALA A 164 -3.70 -5.78 -9.38
N ASN A 165 -2.40 -5.98 -9.64
CA ASN A 165 -1.93 -6.61 -10.87
C ASN A 165 -2.42 -8.07 -11.00
N TYR A 166 -2.39 -8.83 -9.90
CA TYR A 166 -2.90 -10.20 -9.87
C TYR A 166 -4.40 -10.26 -10.18
N LEU A 167 -5.20 -9.39 -9.56
CA LEU A 167 -6.64 -9.33 -9.84
C LEU A 167 -6.92 -8.91 -11.28
N MET A 168 -6.16 -7.97 -11.83
CA MET A 168 -6.29 -7.58 -13.23
C MET A 168 -5.95 -8.73 -14.18
N ALA A 169 -4.93 -9.53 -13.88
CA ALA A 169 -4.60 -10.74 -14.64
C ALA A 169 -5.76 -11.75 -14.61
N ARG A 170 -6.34 -12.00 -13.44
CA ARG A 170 -7.51 -12.89 -13.30
C ARG A 170 -8.74 -12.39 -14.07
N ILE A 171 -8.96 -11.07 -14.09
CA ILE A 171 -10.04 -10.46 -14.88
C ILE A 171 -9.83 -10.74 -16.36
N ASN A 172 -8.61 -10.58 -16.87
CA ASN A 172 -8.29 -10.86 -18.27
C ASN A 172 -8.49 -12.34 -18.63
N GLU A 173 -8.11 -13.25 -17.74
CA GLU A 173 -8.39 -14.69 -17.89
C GLU A 173 -9.90 -14.97 -17.97
N GLU A 174 -10.69 -14.44 -17.03
CA GLU A 174 -12.15 -14.62 -17.00
C GLU A 174 -12.82 -14.06 -18.26
N VAL A 175 -12.36 -12.91 -18.77
CA VAL A 175 -12.86 -12.32 -20.01
C VAL A 175 -12.49 -13.18 -21.21
N SER A 176 -11.28 -13.73 -21.26
CA SER A 176 -10.85 -14.61 -22.36
C SER A 176 -11.57 -15.95 -22.40
N LEU A 177 -12.08 -16.43 -21.26
CA LEU A 177 -12.84 -17.67 -21.17
C LEU A 177 -14.32 -17.48 -21.56
N ASN A 178 -14.84 -16.26 -21.39
CA ASN A 178 -16.25 -15.92 -21.61
C ASN A 178 -16.51 -15.13 -22.91
N GLY A 179 -15.46 -14.76 -23.66
CA GLY A 179 -15.56 -14.04 -24.94
C GLY A 179 -15.38 -14.95 -26.14
#